data_AF-A0A2J0MWS7-F1
#
_entry.id   AF-A0A2J0MWS7-F1
#
_cell.length_a   1.000
_cell.length_b   1.000
_cell.length_c   1.000
_cell.angle_alpha   90.00
_cell.angle_beta   90.00
_cell.angle_gamma   90.00
#
_symmetry.space_group_name_H-M   'P 1'
#
loop_
_entity.id
_entity.type
_entity.pdbx_description
1 polymer ?
#
loop_
_entity_poly.entity_id
_entity_poly.type
_entity_poly.pdbx_seq_one_letter_code
_entity_poly.pdbx_strand_id
1 'polypeptide(L)'
;AIINYDILLIFTFTLFIYGAVWSLKDGLTWTNGIIMLSTTALGIITKAPAIILALLLFVLAIYFARKHLKIRNDYFIAGTIIAALIALIILENVAPGNHLNLLIRENNSHFDSAFQSVSKYISITLDRWSWSELSFWGNFGWLDTEITDWIVDLAHLVEIISIAGLIAYFAFPRKIPAFLPKRIFILFLLGIFIYLQLAIRFADWNHFDTSGKIEIGTHGRYFLPAITAQFILISIGLGMLARKYHIWKNILKVLSLSMILLWAYSLLIIIIPRYYL
;
A
#
# COMPACT_ATOMS: atom_id res chain seq x y z
N ALA A 1 16.65 3.04 23.35
CA ALA A 1 15.34 3.41 22.77
C ALA A 1 15.22 2.74 21.42
N ILE A 2 14.19 1.92 21.20
CA ILE A 2 13.91 1.34 19.88
C ILE A 2 13.26 2.44 19.05
N ILE A 3 13.97 2.98 18.05
CA ILE A 3 13.41 3.99 17.14
C ILE A 3 12.34 3.30 16.29
N ASN A 4 11.11 3.83 16.29
CA ASN A 4 10.05 3.27 15.47
C ASN A 4 10.22 3.71 14.00
N TYR A 5 10.72 2.78 13.18
CA TYR A 5 10.95 2.98 11.75
C TYR A 5 9.66 3.01 10.89
N ASP A 6 8.48 2.70 11.45
CA ASP A 6 7.21 2.72 10.71
C ASP A 6 6.85 4.12 10.19
N ILE A 7 7.15 5.17 10.96
CA ILE A 7 6.90 6.56 10.55
C ILE A 7 7.75 6.93 9.33
N LEU A 8 9.01 6.51 9.32
CA LEU A 8 9.91 6.73 8.18
C LEU A 8 9.44 5.95 6.94
N LEU A 9 8.89 4.75 7.14
CA LEU A 9 8.29 3.96 6.06
C LEU A 9 7.04 4.65 5.47
N ILE A 10 6.15 5.20 6.30
CA ILE A 10 4.98 5.97 5.84
C ILE A 10 5.43 7.21 5.06
N PHE A 11 6.46 7.90 5.55
CA PHE A 11 7.02 9.09 4.89
C PHE A 11 7.61 8.76 3.52
N THR A 12 8.41 7.69 3.41
CA THR A 12 9.01 7.27 2.13
C THR A 12 7.96 6.87 1.10
N PHE A 13 6.91 6.13 1.49
CA PHE A 13 5.78 5.83 0.61
C PHE A 13 5.05 7.09 0.17
N THR A 14 4.79 8.01 1.09
CA THR A 14 4.09 9.27 0.78
C THR A 14 4.86 10.13 -0.22
N LEU A 15 6.17 10.29 -0.03
CA LEU A 15 7.02 11.01 -0.97
C LEU A 15 7.16 10.27 -2.32
N PHE A 16 7.24 8.94 -2.31
CA PHE A 16 7.23 8.15 -3.54
C PHE A 16 5.94 8.37 -4.33
N ILE A 17 4.78 8.29 -3.68
CA ILE A 17 3.47 8.57 -4.27
C ILE A 17 3.44 9.98 -4.87
N TYR A 18 3.95 10.97 -4.13
CA TYR A 18 4.05 12.34 -4.62
C TYR A 18 4.90 12.44 -5.91
N GLY A 19 6.11 11.87 -5.92
CA GLY A 19 7.00 11.86 -7.09
C GLY A 19 6.39 11.12 -8.28
N ALA A 20 5.72 9.99 -8.02
CA ALA A 20 5.05 9.18 -9.04
C ALA A 20 3.84 9.92 -9.64
N VAL A 21 2.98 10.51 -8.82
CA VAL A 21 1.84 11.31 -9.31
C VAL A 21 2.33 12.54 -10.09
N TRP A 22 3.38 13.20 -9.61
CA TRP A 22 4.01 14.31 -10.33
C TRP A 22 4.53 13.86 -11.70
N SER A 23 5.26 12.75 -11.76
CA SER A 23 5.79 12.21 -13.03
C SER A 23 4.68 11.76 -13.99
N LEU A 24 3.60 11.15 -13.49
CA LEU A 24 2.45 10.75 -14.31
C LEU A 24 1.70 11.94 -14.89
N LYS A 25 1.64 13.06 -14.15
CA LYS A 25 0.94 14.29 -14.55
C LYS A 25 1.75 15.10 -15.56
N ASP A 26 3.00 15.43 -15.21
CA ASP A 26 3.81 16.42 -15.94
C ASP A 26 4.96 15.78 -16.75
N GLY A 27 5.14 14.47 -16.64
CA GLY A 27 6.25 13.73 -17.26
C GLY A 27 7.40 13.45 -16.30
N LEU A 28 8.26 12.50 -16.67
CA LEU A 28 9.45 12.17 -15.90
C LEU A 28 10.47 13.32 -16.03
N THR A 29 10.87 13.88 -14.90
CA THR A 29 11.90 14.91 -14.77
C THR A 29 12.99 14.42 -13.83
N TRP A 30 14.18 15.02 -13.86
CA TRP A 30 15.23 14.67 -12.89
C TRP A 30 14.78 14.87 -11.44
N THR A 31 14.01 15.92 -11.15
CA THR A 31 13.53 16.21 -9.79
C THR A 31 12.59 15.11 -9.27
N ASN A 32 11.56 14.75 -10.02
CA ASN A 32 10.62 13.71 -9.57
C ASN A 32 11.24 12.30 -9.63
N GLY A 33 12.16 12.05 -10.57
CA GLY A 33 12.95 10.83 -10.65
C GLY A 33 13.85 10.63 -9.43
N ILE A 34 14.59 11.67 -9.02
CA ILE A 34 15.44 11.65 -7.81
C ILE A 34 14.58 11.41 -6.56
N ILE A 35 13.44 12.09 -6.42
CA ILE A 35 12.53 11.86 -5.29
C ILE A 35 12.13 10.38 -5.23
N MET A 36 11.68 9.79 -6.34
CA MET A 36 11.27 8.39 -6.37
C MET A 36 12.44 7.43 -6.08
N LEU A 37 13.63 7.67 -6.64
CA LEU A 37 14.82 6.86 -6.41
C LEU A 37 15.29 6.93 -4.95
N SER A 38 15.45 8.14 -4.40
CA SER A 38 15.91 8.34 -3.04
C SER A 38 14.93 7.79 -2.01
N THR A 39 13.62 7.95 -2.23
CA THR A 39 12.58 7.41 -1.33
C THR A 39 12.50 5.89 -1.39
N THR A 40 12.69 5.29 -2.58
CA THR A 40 12.80 3.83 -2.74
C THR A 40 14.01 3.29 -1.99
N ALA A 41 15.20 3.89 -2.21
CA ALA A 41 16.43 3.47 -1.54
C ALA A 41 16.32 3.60 -0.01
N LEU A 42 15.84 4.76 0.47
CA LEU A 42 15.62 5.01 1.89
C LEU A 42 14.59 4.03 2.48
N GLY A 43 13.51 3.74 1.75
CA GLY A 43 12.49 2.79 2.15
C GLY A 43 13.08 1.39 2.35
N ILE A 44 13.82 0.88 1.35
CA ILE A 44 14.43 -0.46 1.39
C ILE A 44 15.39 -0.60 2.57
N ILE A 45 16.19 0.42 2.85
CA ILE A 45 17.11 0.45 4.01
C ILE A 45 16.32 0.50 5.33
N THR A 46 15.11 1.06 5.31
CA THR A 46 14.27 1.22 6.50
C THR A 46 13.58 -0.09 6.90
N LYS A 47 12.83 -0.73 5.98
CA LYS A 47 12.13 -2.00 6.22
C LYS A 47 11.90 -2.79 4.93
N ALA A 48 11.92 -4.11 5.03
CA ALA A 48 11.70 -5.04 3.92
C ALA A 48 10.44 -4.79 3.06
N PRO A 49 9.26 -4.42 3.61
CA PRO A 49 8.08 -4.14 2.78
C PRO A 49 8.29 -3.01 1.76
N ALA A 50 9.26 -2.11 1.96
CA ALA A 50 9.55 -1.06 0.99
C ALA A 50 10.11 -1.57 -0.34
N ILE A 51 10.44 -2.86 -0.48
CA ILE A 51 10.80 -3.46 -1.77
C ILE A 51 9.71 -3.25 -2.84
N ILE A 52 8.45 -3.07 -2.42
CA ILE A 52 7.34 -2.69 -3.30
C ILE A 52 7.62 -1.38 -4.05
N LEU A 53 8.28 -0.41 -3.41
CA LEU A 53 8.61 0.86 -4.06
C LEU A 53 9.55 0.64 -5.25
N ALA A 54 10.50 -0.31 -5.15
CA ALA A 54 11.35 -0.69 -6.27
C ALA A 54 10.56 -1.36 -7.40
N LEU A 55 9.62 -2.24 -7.07
CA LEU A 55 8.74 -2.86 -8.07
C LEU A 55 7.88 -1.80 -8.79
N LEU A 56 7.28 -0.88 -8.04
CA LEU A 56 6.49 0.22 -8.61
C LEU A 56 7.36 1.17 -9.44
N LEU A 57 8.58 1.47 -8.98
CA LEU A 57 9.53 2.28 -9.72
C LEU A 57 9.91 1.62 -11.05
N PHE A 58 10.13 0.31 -11.04
CA PHE A 58 10.40 -0.47 -12.25
C PHE A 58 9.22 -0.44 -13.22
N VAL A 59 7.99 -0.64 -12.74
CA VAL A 59 6.77 -0.51 -13.56
C VAL A 59 6.64 0.89 -14.17
N LEU A 60 6.90 1.94 -13.39
CA LEU A 60 6.89 3.32 -13.89
C LEU A 60 7.99 3.56 -14.92
N ALA A 61 9.20 3.02 -14.70
CA ALA A 61 10.30 3.12 -15.64
C ALA A 61 9.96 2.47 -16.99
N ILE A 62 9.34 1.28 -16.98
CA ILE A 62 8.82 0.62 -18.18
C ILE A 62 7.78 1.52 -18.88
N TYR A 63 6.83 2.06 -18.12
CA TYR A 63 5.80 2.95 -18.67
C TYR A 63 6.39 4.19 -19.35
N PHE A 64 7.34 4.88 -18.71
CA PHE A 64 7.99 6.05 -19.29
C PHE A 64 8.90 5.68 -20.47
N ALA A 65 9.65 4.58 -20.39
CA ALA A 65 10.46 4.08 -21.50
C ALA A 65 9.59 3.80 -22.73
N ARG A 66 8.43 3.16 -22.54
CA ARG A 66 7.46 2.92 -23.63
C ARG A 66 6.97 4.21 -24.25
N LYS A 67 6.64 5.19 -23.42
CA LYS A 67 6.11 6.49 -23.84
C LYS A 67 7.12 7.32 -24.64
N HIS A 68 8.41 7.26 -24.26
CA HIS A 68 9.45 8.12 -24.84
C HIS A 68 10.25 7.47 -25.98
N LEU A 69 10.60 6.19 -25.87
CA LEU A 69 11.57 5.57 -26.79
C LEU A 69 10.96 5.12 -28.12
N LYS A 70 9.61 5.06 -28.24
CA LYS A 70 8.89 4.66 -29.46
C LYS A 70 9.42 3.38 -30.14
N ILE A 71 9.93 2.43 -29.35
CA ILE A 71 10.54 1.18 -29.83
C ILE A 71 9.46 0.24 -30.37
N ARG A 72 9.79 -0.61 -31.36
CA ARG A 72 8.91 -1.70 -31.83
C ARG A 72 8.52 -2.62 -30.67
N ASN A 73 7.30 -3.13 -30.67
CA ASN A 73 6.73 -3.85 -29.53
C ASN A 73 7.58 -5.05 -29.09
N ASP A 74 8.06 -5.86 -30.03
CA ASP A 74 8.81 -7.09 -29.73
C ASP A 74 10.14 -6.79 -29.04
N TYR A 75 10.89 -5.78 -29.52
CA TYR A 75 12.14 -5.36 -28.89
C TYR A 75 11.90 -4.71 -27.52
N PHE A 76 10.78 -4.00 -27.37
CA PHE A 76 10.41 -3.43 -26.08
C PHE A 76 10.08 -4.51 -25.05
N ILE A 77 9.34 -5.55 -25.45
CA ILE A 77 9.02 -6.70 -24.60
C ILE A 77 10.30 -7.45 -24.21
N ALA A 78 11.14 -7.80 -25.19
CA ALA A 78 12.40 -8.49 -24.94
C ALA A 78 13.32 -7.68 -24.00
N GLY A 79 13.47 -6.38 -24.24
CA GLY A 79 14.23 -5.48 -23.37
C GLY A 79 13.65 -5.38 -21.96
N THR A 80 12.33 -5.40 -21.81
CA THR A 80 11.65 -5.40 -20.50
C THR A 80 11.91 -6.69 -19.73
N ILE A 81 11.87 -7.85 -20.40
CA ILE A 81 12.19 -9.15 -19.79
C ILE A 81 13.65 -9.15 -19.31
N ILE A 82 14.58 -8.72 -20.16
CA ILE A 82 16.01 -8.64 -19.80
C ILE A 82 16.21 -7.69 -18.61
N ALA A 83 15.60 -6.51 -18.63
CA ALA A 83 15.68 -5.55 -17.53
C ALA A 83 15.09 -6.11 -16.23
N ALA A 84 14.00 -6.88 -16.30
CA ALA A 84 13.40 -7.52 -15.14
C ALA A 84 14.33 -8.59 -14.55
N LEU A 85 14.96 -9.42 -15.39
CA LEU A 85 15.95 -10.41 -14.95
C LEU A 85 17.17 -9.75 -14.28
N ILE A 86 17.69 -8.67 -14.86
CA ILE A 86 18.79 -7.90 -14.27
C ILE A 86 18.37 -7.29 -12.93
N ALA A 87 17.18 -6.70 -12.85
CA ALA A 87 16.66 -6.13 -11.61
C ALA A 87 16.51 -7.20 -10.52
N LEU A 88 16.06 -8.41 -10.86
CA LEU A 88 15.99 -9.54 -9.93
C LEU A 88 17.38 -9.91 -9.41
N ILE A 89 18.38 -10.05 -10.28
CA ILE A 89 19.76 -10.36 -9.89
C ILE A 89 20.32 -9.26 -8.96
N ILE A 90 20.09 -7.99 -9.28
CA ILE A 90 20.55 -6.88 -8.43
C ILE A 90 19.86 -6.92 -7.06
N LEU A 91 18.54 -7.13 -7.02
CA LEU A 91 17.79 -7.22 -5.77
C LEU A 91 18.29 -8.38 -4.89
N GLU A 92 18.65 -9.51 -5.49
CA GLU A 92 19.24 -10.66 -4.78
C GLU A 92 20.56 -10.29 -4.08
N ASN A 93 21.43 -9.55 -4.76
CA ASN A 93 22.78 -9.29 -4.30
C ASN A 93 22.89 -8.05 -3.38
N VAL A 94 21.94 -7.12 -3.48
CA VAL A 94 22.01 -5.82 -2.79
C VAL A 94 21.08 -5.74 -1.58
N ALA A 95 19.96 -6.48 -1.57
CA ALA A 95 19.02 -6.39 -0.45
C ALA A 95 19.56 -7.16 0.77
N PRO A 96 19.67 -6.53 1.95
CA PRO A 96 20.15 -7.19 3.16
C PRO A 96 19.16 -8.26 3.63
N GLY A 97 19.62 -9.52 3.59
CA GLY A 97 18.79 -10.70 3.78
C GLY A 97 18.18 -11.13 2.45
N ASN A 98 18.58 -12.31 1.96
CA ASN A 98 18.15 -12.87 0.68
C ASN A 98 16.62 -12.94 0.56
N HIS A 99 15.96 -11.85 0.16
CA HIS A 99 14.50 -11.82 -0.02
C HIS A 99 14.05 -12.76 -1.16
N LEU A 100 14.95 -13.11 -2.08
CA LEU A 100 14.71 -14.17 -3.07
C LEU A 100 14.93 -15.59 -2.50
N ASN A 101 15.69 -15.79 -1.41
CA ASN A 101 15.67 -17.08 -0.69
C ASN A 101 14.31 -17.33 -0.01
N LEU A 102 13.46 -16.30 0.16
CA LEU A 102 12.05 -16.50 0.53
C LEU A 102 11.23 -17.07 -0.65
N LEU A 103 11.68 -16.89 -1.90
CA LEU A 103 11.04 -17.45 -3.11
C LEU A 103 11.63 -18.81 -3.48
N ILE A 104 12.92 -19.02 -3.21
CA ILE A 104 13.62 -20.29 -3.39
C ILE A 104 13.43 -21.08 -2.10
N ARG A 105 12.44 -21.99 -2.10
CA ARG A 105 12.13 -22.93 -0.99
C ARG A 105 13.42 -23.51 -0.42
N GLU A 106 13.96 -22.91 0.65
CA GLU A 106 14.95 -23.59 1.46
C GLU A 106 14.28 -24.87 1.99
N ASN A 107 15.03 -25.98 2.12
CA ASN A 107 14.53 -27.32 2.47
C ASN A 107 13.83 -27.44 3.85
N ASN A 108 13.40 -26.33 4.44
CA ASN A 108 12.84 -26.19 5.79
C ASN A 108 11.32 -25.93 5.78
N SER A 109 10.61 -26.33 4.72
CA SER A 109 9.15 -26.24 4.68
C SER A 109 8.52 -27.21 5.68
N HIS A 110 7.61 -26.72 6.52
CA HIS A 110 6.81 -27.51 7.46
C HIS A 110 5.75 -28.38 6.75
N PHE A 111 5.49 -28.12 5.46
CA PHE A 111 4.46 -28.79 4.67
C PHE A 111 5.05 -29.69 3.59
N ASP A 112 4.35 -30.77 3.27
CA ASP A 112 4.78 -31.74 2.25
C ASP A 112 4.80 -31.11 0.85
N SER A 113 3.93 -30.12 0.61
CA SER A 113 3.88 -29.39 -0.65
C SER A 113 3.50 -27.91 -0.47
N ALA A 114 3.95 -27.08 -1.43
CA ALA A 114 3.59 -25.67 -1.49
C ALA A 114 2.07 -25.47 -1.63
N PHE A 115 1.38 -26.36 -2.37
CA PHE A 115 -0.08 -26.29 -2.51
C PHE A 115 -0.78 -26.52 -1.17
N GLN A 116 -0.34 -27.51 -0.39
CA GLN A 116 -0.86 -27.77 0.96
C GLN A 116 -0.63 -26.57 1.89
N SER A 117 0.57 -25.99 1.85
CA SER A 117 0.93 -24.79 2.62
C SER A 117 0.03 -23.60 2.28
N VAL A 118 -0.08 -23.25 1.00
CA VAL A 118 -0.91 -22.13 0.53
C VAL A 118 -2.39 -22.37 0.87
N SER A 119 -2.91 -23.59 0.62
CA SER A 119 -4.29 -23.93 0.92
C SER A 119 -4.60 -23.79 2.41
N LYS A 120 -3.71 -24.31 3.28
CA LYS A 120 -3.87 -24.20 4.73
C LYS A 120 -3.74 -22.74 5.20
N TYR A 121 -2.79 -21.99 4.66
CA TYR A 121 -2.62 -20.56 4.95
C TYR A 121 -3.89 -19.77 4.62
N ILE A 122 -4.45 -19.97 3.42
CA ILE A 122 -5.70 -19.31 3.00
C ILE A 122 -6.85 -19.68 3.93
N SER A 123 -7.00 -20.96 4.28
CA SER A 123 -8.08 -21.41 5.17
C SER A 123 -8.04 -20.71 6.55
N ILE A 124 -6.86 -20.53 7.12
CA ILE A 124 -6.71 -19.90 8.44
C ILE A 124 -6.84 -18.37 8.35
N THR A 125 -6.38 -17.75 7.26
CA THR A 125 -6.38 -16.29 7.11
C THR A 125 -7.74 -15.72 6.75
N LEU A 126 -8.61 -16.48 6.07
CA LEU A 126 -9.98 -16.05 5.75
C LEU A 126 -10.78 -15.72 7.03
N ASP A 127 -10.63 -16.52 8.07
CA ASP A 127 -11.32 -16.32 9.36
C ASP A 127 -10.76 -15.15 10.19
N ARG A 128 -9.64 -14.55 9.76
CA ARG A 128 -8.90 -13.51 10.51
C ARG A 128 -8.92 -12.14 9.82
N TRP A 129 -9.73 -11.97 8.78
CA TRP A 129 -9.73 -10.73 7.99
C TRP A 129 -10.10 -9.49 8.81
N SER A 130 -11.10 -9.61 9.68
CA SER A 130 -11.58 -8.51 10.54
C SER A 130 -10.50 -7.99 11.51
N TRP A 131 -9.55 -8.83 11.90
CA TRP A 131 -8.51 -8.47 12.87
C TRP A 131 -7.49 -7.49 12.29
N SER A 132 -7.16 -7.64 11.01
CA SER A 132 -6.32 -6.71 10.26
C SER A 132 -6.93 -5.32 10.17
N GLU A 133 -8.25 -5.28 10.03
CA GLU A 133 -9.03 -4.05 9.83
C GLU A 133 -9.22 -3.30 11.16
N LEU A 134 -9.59 -4.01 12.23
CA LEU A 134 -9.68 -3.45 13.59
C LEU A 134 -8.34 -2.84 14.04
N SER A 135 -7.24 -3.55 13.80
CA SER A 135 -5.90 -3.06 14.12
C SER A 135 -5.38 -1.97 13.17
N PHE A 136 -6.04 -1.73 12.03
CA PHE A 136 -5.72 -0.63 11.12
C PHE A 136 -6.34 0.68 11.62
N TRP A 137 -7.62 0.63 12.03
CA TRP A 137 -8.37 1.82 12.43
C TRP A 137 -8.14 2.28 13.86
N GLY A 138 -7.37 1.52 14.66
CA GLY A 138 -6.83 1.99 15.93
C GLY A 138 -7.12 1.10 17.12
N ASN A 139 -7.38 -0.20 16.91
CA ASN A 139 -7.19 -1.16 17.98
C ASN A 139 -5.67 -1.35 18.21
N PHE A 140 -5.11 -0.49 19.08
CA PHE A 140 -3.69 -0.47 19.41
C PHE A 140 -3.40 -1.62 20.36
N GLY A 141 -3.34 -2.85 19.85
CA GLY A 141 -3.17 -4.08 20.65
C GLY A 141 -1.94 -4.16 21.58
N TRP A 142 -1.17 -3.08 21.73
CA TRP A 142 -0.14 -2.88 22.75
C TRP A 142 -0.57 -1.98 23.93
N LEU A 143 -1.74 -1.34 23.88
CA LEU A 143 -2.33 -0.51 24.95
C LEU A 143 -3.54 -1.16 25.63
N ASP A 144 -3.92 -2.38 25.21
CA ASP A 144 -5.19 -3.03 25.59
C ASP A 144 -6.37 -2.04 25.57
N THR A 145 -6.39 -1.19 24.54
CA THR A 145 -7.42 -0.17 24.35
C THR A 145 -7.93 -0.25 22.94
N GLU A 146 -9.19 -0.58 22.83
CA GLU A 146 -9.88 -0.57 21.56
C GLU A 146 -10.51 0.81 21.38
N ILE A 147 -10.39 1.35 20.16
CA ILE A 147 -11.28 2.42 19.74
C ILE A 147 -12.70 1.83 19.72
N THR A 148 -13.68 2.60 20.18
CA THR A 148 -15.07 2.17 20.24
C THR A 148 -15.57 1.74 18.86
N ASP A 149 -16.26 0.60 18.79
CA ASP A 149 -16.72 -0.05 17.56
C ASP A 149 -17.43 0.91 16.58
N TRP A 150 -18.26 1.83 17.08
CA TRP A 150 -18.98 2.78 16.22
C TRP A 150 -18.07 3.67 15.36
N ILE A 151 -16.86 3.99 15.81
CA ILE A 151 -15.89 4.78 15.05
C ILE A 151 -15.34 3.93 13.91
N VAL A 152 -15.07 2.65 14.18
CA VAL A 152 -14.60 1.68 13.19
C VAL A 152 -15.70 1.42 12.16
N ASP A 153 -16.94 1.20 12.60
CA ASP A 153 -18.11 1.04 11.73
C ASP A 153 -18.33 2.25 10.82
N LEU A 154 -18.13 3.46 11.35
CA LEU A 154 -18.21 4.68 10.56
C LEU A 154 -17.09 4.73 9.49
N ALA A 155 -15.88 4.33 9.84
CA ALA A 155 -14.77 4.23 8.88
C ALA A 155 -15.12 3.22 7.77
N HIS A 156 -15.60 2.02 8.12
CA HIS A 156 -16.05 1.01 7.16
C HIS A 156 -17.16 1.53 6.25
N LEU A 157 -18.15 2.25 6.80
CA LEU A 157 -19.21 2.84 5.99
C LEU A 157 -18.63 3.81 4.94
N VAL A 158 -17.69 4.66 5.34
CA VAL A 158 -17.00 5.58 4.41
C VAL A 158 -16.22 4.81 3.34
N GLU A 159 -15.54 3.73 3.71
CA GLU A 159 -14.79 2.88 2.77
C GLU A 159 -15.71 2.17 1.78
N ILE A 160 -16.80 1.55 2.23
CA ILE A 160 -17.80 0.89 1.39
C ILE A 160 -18.39 1.87 0.38
N ILE A 161 -18.81 3.05 0.84
CA ILE A 161 -19.36 4.10 -0.02
C ILE A 161 -18.30 4.54 -1.05
N SER A 162 -17.05 4.67 -0.62
CA SER A 162 -15.94 5.04 -1.50
C SER A 162 -15.66 3.99 -2.56
N ILE A 163 -15.68 2.71 -2.20
CA ILE A 163 -15.54 1.58 -3.12
C ILE A 163 -16.67 1.60 -4.15
N ALA A 164 -17.92 1.80 -3.73
CA ALA A 164 -19.04 1.97 -4.65
C ALA A 164 -18.83 3.14 -5.62
N GLY A 165 -18.26 4.24 -5.14
CA GLY A 165 -17.84 5.38 -5.95
C GLY A 165 -16.74 5.05 -6.97
N LEU A 166 -15.72 4.29 -6.58
CA LEU A 166 -14.66 3.83 -7.48
C LEU A 166 -15.19 2.84 -8.52
N ILE A 167 -16.07 1.91 -8.14
CA ILE A 167 -16.76 1.03 -9.08
C ILE A 167 -17.55 1.86 -10.10
N ALA A 168 -18.32 2.85 -9.63
CA ALA A 168 -19.05 3.77 -10.50
C ALA A 168 -18.12 4.57 -11.43
N TYR A 169 -16.93 4.96 -10.95
CA TYR A 169 -15.91 5.66 -11.75
C TYR A 169 -15.51 4.84 -12.98
N PHE A 170 -15.26 3.54 -12.81
CA PHE A 170 -14.90 2.65 -13.91
C PHE A 170 -16.10 2.22 -14.77
N ALA A 171 -17.27 1.97 -14.15
CA ALA A 171 -18.48 1.54 -14.85
C ALA A 171 -19.10 2.64 -15.73
N PHE A 172 -18.97 3.92 -15.33
CA PHE A 172 -19.61 5.05 -16.01
C PHE A 172 -18.60 6.11 -16.48
N PRO A 173 -17.72 5.77 -17.44
CA PRO A 173 -16.62 6.64 -17.82
C PRO A 173 -17.04 7.96 -18.46
N ARG A 174 -18.22 8.00 -19.08
CA ARG A 174 -18.79 9.23 -19.67
C ARG A 174 -19.35 10.19 -18.62
N LYS A 175 -19.51 9.76 -17.37
CA LYS A 175 -20.08 10.54 -16.27
C LYS A 175 -19.03 11.01 -15.27
N ILE A 176 -17.74 10.83 -15.55
CA ILE A 176 -16.66 11.22 -14.63
C ILE A 176 -16.64 12.76 -14.49
N PRO A 177 -16.82 13.33 -13.28
CA PRO A 177 -16.72 14.77 -13.07
C PRO A 177 -15.34 15.33 -13.42
N ALA A 178 -15.31 16.53 -14.01
CA ALA A 178 -14.07 17.15 -14.50
C ALA A 178 -13.01 17.44 -13.42
N PHE A 179 -13.43 17.56 -12.15
CA PHE A 179 -12.52 17.79 -11.03
C PHE A 179 -11.82 16.51 -10.54
N LEU A 180 -12.23 15.32 -11.01
CA LEU A 180 -11.58 14.06 -10.64
C LEU A 180 -10.36 13.77 -11.51
N PRO A 181 -9.36 13.06 -10.97
CA PRO A 181 -8.16 12.72 -11.72
C PRO A 181 -8.46 11.72 -12.84
N LYS A 182 -7.52 11.64 -13.79
CA LYS A 182 -7.54 10.63 -14.87
C LYS A 182 -7.36 9.21 -14.33
N ARG A 183 -7.83 8.21 -15.09
CA ARG A 183 -7.80 6.79 -14.69
C ARG A 183 -6.41 6.27 -14.32
N ILE A 184 -5.37 6.75 -14.99
CA ILE A 184 -3.98 6.30 -14.75
C ILE A 184 -3.54 6.53 -13.30
N PHE A 185 -3.95 7.64 -12.68
CA PHE A 185 -3.63 7.92 -11.29
C PHE A 185 -4.32 6.94 -10.35
N ILE A 186 -5.58 6.59 -10.63
CA ILE A 186 -6.35 5.63 -9.82
C ILE A 186 -5.75 4.24 -9.95
N LEU A 187 -5.41 3.80 -11.17
CA LEU A 187 -4.75 2.52 -11.40
C LEU A 187 -3.40 2.43 -10.68
N PHE A 188 -2.62 3.52 -10.69
CA PHE A 188 -1.37 3.59 -9.94
C PHE A 188 -1.59 3.44 -8.42
N LEU A 189 -2.56 4.17 -7.86
CA LEU A 189 -2.89 4.11 -6.43
C LEU A 189 -3.43 2.73 -6.01
N LEU A 190 -4.29 2.13 -6.83
CA LEU A 190 -4.75 0.74 -6.63
C LEU A 190 -3.58 -0.25 -6.72
N GLY A 191 -2.65 -0.01 -7.64
CA GLY A 191 -1.41 -0.78 -7.75
C GLY A 191 -0.64 -0.80 -6.43
N ILE A 192 -0.43 0.36 -5.80
CA ILE A 192 0.25 0.45 -4.49
C ILE A 192 -0.42 -0.46 -3.46
N PHE A 193 -1.75 -0.43 -3.35
CA PHE A 193 -2.49 -1.31 -2.44
C PHE A 193 -2.28 -2.79 -2.75
N ILE A 194 -2.46 -3.17 -4.01
CA ILE A 194 -2.38 -4.56 -4.43
C ILE A 194 -0.96 -5.10 -4.18
N TYR A 195 0.07 -4.37 -4.58
CA TYR A 195 1.45 -4.79 -4.34
C TYR A 195 1.79 -4.87 -2.84
N LEU A 196 1.27 -3.94 -2.01
CA LEU A 196 1.46 -4.00 -0.56
C LEU A 196 0.75 -5.17 0.08
N GLN A 197 -0.50 -5.44 -0.31
CA GLN A 197 -1.23 -6.63 0.12
C GLN A 197 -0.47 -7.91 -0.25
N LEU A 198 -0.02 -8.03 -1.50
CA LEU A 198 0.72 -9.20 -1.95
C LEU A 198 2.03 -9.39 -1.20
N ALA A 199 2.81 -8.31 -0.99
CA ALA A 199 4.10 -8.41 -0.30
C ALA A 199 3.93 -8.81 1.18
N ILE A 200 2.96 -8.22 1.89
CA ILE A 200 2.70 -8.56 3.30
C ILE A 200 2.20 -10.00 3.41
N ARG A 201 1.23 -10.40 2.57
CA ARG A 201 0.69 -11.77 2.56
C ARG A 201 1.73 -12.80 2.16
N PHE A 202 2.61 -12.46 1.22
CA PHE A 202 3.71 -13.33 0.83
C PHE A 202 4.71 -13.53 1.97
N ALA A 203 5.08 -12.46 2.68
CA ALA A 203 5.99 -12.55 3.82
C ALA A 203 5.38 -13.37 4.98
N ASP A 204 4.11 -13.15 5.29
CA ASP A 204 3.37 -13.89 6.31
C ASP A 204 3.19 -15.37 5.92
N TRP A 205 2.86 -15.65 4.65
CA TRP A 205 2.80 -17.02 4.13
C TRP A 205 4.16 -17.73 4.20
N ASN A 206 5.25 -17.06 3.85
CA ASN A 206 6.57 -17.69 3.91
C ASN A 206 7.00 -18.03 5.35
N HIS A 207 6.70 -17.14 6.32
CA HIS A 207 6.89 -17.46 7.74
C HIS A 207 6.02 -18.63 8.19
N PHE A 208 4.77 -18.68 7.73
CA PHE A 208 3.87 -19.81 7.99
C PHE A 208 4.38 -21.11 7.36
N ASP A 209 4.90 -21.08 6.13
CA ASP A 209 5.42 -22.26 5.43
C ASP A 209 6.57 -22.92 6.19
N THR A 210 7.43 -22.10 6.80
CA THR A 210 8.63 -22.55 7.52
C THR A 210 8.35 -22.93 8.98
N SER A 211 7.48 -22.21 9.68
CA SER A 211 7.21 -22.40 11.10
C SER A 211 5.97 -23.26 11.41
N GLY A 212 5.07 -23.44 10.44
CA GLY A 212 3.75 -24.04 10.62
C GLY A 212 2.77 -23.16 11.43
N LYS A 213 3.16 -21.93 11.80
CA LYS A 213 2.39 -21.03 12.67
C LYS A 213 2.22 -19.65 12.04
N ILE A 214 1.06 -19.05 12.26
CA ILE A 214 0.83 -17.64 11.94
C ILE A 214 1.21 -16.82 13.17
N GLU A 215 2.47 -16.38 13.23
CA GLU A 215 2.97 -15.55 14.33
C GLU A 215 2.85 -14.06 14.05
N ILE A 216 3.11 -13.64 12.80
CA ILE A 216 3.09 -12.21 12.46
C ILE A 216 1.65 -11.73 12.51
N GLY A 217 0.73 -12.44 11.86
CA GLY A 217 -0.63 -11.96 11.66
C GLY A 217 -0.62 -10.67 10.83
N THR A 218 -1.62 -10.46 9.98
CA THR A 218 -1.63 -9.25 9.15
C THR A 218 -2.11 -8.04 9.94
N HIS A 219 -1.39 -7.62 10.98
CA HIS A 219 -1.72 -6.41 11.74
C HIS A 219 -1.88 -5.21 10.79
N GLY A 220 -2.93 -4.43 11.01
CA GLY A 220 -3.28 -3.26 10.21
C GLY A 220 -2.14 -2.27 10.03
N ARG A 221 -1.26 -2.13 11.04
CA ARG A 221 -0.09 -1.24 10.98
C ARG A 221 0.81 -1.46 9.76
N TYR A 222 0.88 -2.69 9.23
CA TYR A 222 1.69 -3.00 8.05
C TYR A 222 1.14 -2.35 6.77
N PHE A 223 -0.13 -1.96 6.74
CA PHE A 223 -0.78 -1.28 5.63
C PHE A 223 -0.71 0.26 5.72
N LEU A 224 -0.30 0.81 6.86
CA LEU A 224 -0.15 2.27 7.05
C LEU A 224 0.75 2.95 5.99
N PRO A 225 1.80 2.32 5.43
CA PRO A 225 2.54 2.95 4.35
C PRO A 225 1.69 3.34 3.13
N ALA A 226 0.59 2.61 2.86
CA ALA A 226 -0.34 2.95 1.78
C ALA A 226 -1.47 3.91 2.20
N ILE A 227 -1.50 4.42 3.44
CA ILE A 227 -2.62 5.25 3.95
C ILE A 227 -2.88 6.48 3.08
N THR A 228 -1.82 7.12 2.57
CA THR A 228 -1.91 8.25 1.64
C THR A 228 -2.65 7.86 0.37
N ALA A 229 -2.33 6.68 -0.20
CA ALA A 229 -3.06 6.19 -1.35
C ALA A 229 -4.53 5.89 -1.00
N GLN A 230 -4.81 5.37 0.21
CA GLN A 230 -6.17 5.05 0.67
C GLN A 230 -7.04 6.29 0.66
N PHE A 231 -6.56 7.35 1.31
CA PHE A 231 -7.32 8.59 1.48
C PHE A 231 -7.55 9.29 0.15
N ILE A 232 -6.59 9.21 -0.78
CA ILE A 232 -6.80 9.72 -2.15
C ILE A 232 -7.87 8.89 -2.86
N LEU A 233 -7.84 7.56 -2.78
CA LEU A 233 -8.84 6.69 -3.40
C LEU A 233 -10.24 6.90 -2.80
N ILE A 234 -10.34 7.03 -1.47
CA ILE A 234 -11.57 7.38 -0.74
C ILE A 234 -12.12 8.71 -1.25
N SER A 235 -11.28 9.75 -1.30
CA SER A 235 -11.62 11.06 -1.81
C SER A 235 -12.16 11.01 -3.25
N ILE A 236 -11.52 10.23 -4.13
CA ILE A 236 -11.95 10.06 -5.53
C ILE A 236 -13.29 9.33 -5.62
N GLY A 237 -13.46 8.25 -4.86
CA GLY A 237 -14.71 7.47 -4.79
C GLY A 237 -15.88 8.34 -4.36
N LEU A 238 -15.74 9.05 -3.23
CA LEU A 238 -16.76 9.98 -2.75
C LEU A 238 -17.01 11.13 -3.73
N GLY A 239 -15.97 11.65 -4.38
CA GLY A 239 -16.11 12.68 -5.41
C GLY A 239 -16.90 12.21 -6.64
N MET A 240 -16.76 10.94 -7.02
CA MET A 240 -17.55 10.33 -8.09
C MET A 240 -19.04 10.27 -7.73
N LEU A 241 -19.37 10.00 -6.47
CA LEU A 241 -20.75 9.97 -5.99
C LEU A 241 -21.33 11.37 -5.78
N ALA A 242 -20.53 12.32 -5.29
CA ALA A 242 -20.95 13.70 -5.03
C ALA A 242 -21.34 14.45 -6.31
N ARG A 243 -20.70 14.14 -7.45
CA ARG A 243 -20.88 14.75 -8.79
C ARG A 243 -20.57 16.24 -8.91
N LYS A 244 -20.73 17.02 -7.84
CA LYS A 244 -20.52 18.47 -7.80
C LYS A 244 -19.31 18.81 -6.93
N TYR A 245 -18.47 19.71 -7.44
CA TYR A 245 -17.22 20.09 -6.79
C TYR A 245 -17.41 20.66 -5.37
N HIS A 246 -18.41 21.52 -5.15
CA HIS A 246 -18.64 22.11 -3.83
C HIS A 246 -19.08 21.08 -2.79
N ILE A 247 -19.88 20.08 -3.18
CA ILE A 247 -20.29 18.97 -2.30
C ILE A 247 -19.06 18.14 -1.95
N TRP A 248 -18.28 17.73 -2.96
CA TRP A 248 -17.05 16.99 -2.76
C TRP A 248 -16.07 17.73 -1.85
N LYS A 249 -15.83 19.02 -2.08
CA LYS A 249 -14.98 19.87 -1.24
C LYS A 249 -15.44 19.91 0.21
N ASN A 250 -16.75 19.99 0.45
CA ASN A 250 -17.30 19.97 1.81
C ASN A 250 -17.12 18.60 2.48
N ILE A 251 -17.34 17.51 1.75
CA ILE A 251 -17.06 16.15 2.24
C ILE A 251 -15.58 16.04 2.65
N LEU A 252 -14.65 16.53 1.84
CA LEU A 252 -13.22 16.51 2.19
C LEU A 252 -12.90 17.30 3.45
N LYS A 253 -13.49 18.50 3.62
CA LYS A 253 -13.32 19.28 4.86
C LYS A 253 -13.81 18.50 6.08
N VAL A 254 -14.98 17.86 5.98
CA VAL A 254 -15.55 17.06 7.07
C VAL A 254 -14.67 15.87 7.38
N LEU A 255 -14.20 15.13 6.37
CA LEU A 255 -13.28 14.00 6.56
C LEU A 255 -11.95 14.43 7.16
N SER A 256 -11.35 15.50 6.66
CA SER A 256 -10.10 16.04 7.22
C SER A 256 -10.26 16.45 8.68
N LEU A 257 -11.34 17.17 9.01
CA LEU A 257 -11.64 17.53 10.39
C LEU A 257 -11.86 16.30 11.26
N SER A 258 -12.62 15.31 10.78
CA SER A 258 -12.89 14.06 11.49
C SER A 258 -11.59 13.29 11.78
N MET A 259 -10.66 13.22 10.82
CA MET A 259 -9.36 12.59 11.01
C MET A 259 -8.49 13.33 12.02
N ILE A 260 -8.51 14.67 12.02
CA ILE A 260 -7.80 15.48 13.03
C ILE A 260 -8.37 15.21 14.42
N LEU A 261 -9.70 15.19 14.55
CA LEU A 261 -10.38 14.89 15.81
C LEU A 261 -10.08 13.47 16.30
N LEU A 262 -10.10 12.48 15.41
CA LEU A 262 -9.74 11.09 15.72
C LEU A 262 -8.29 11.00 16.20
N TRP A 263 -7.37 11.71 15.55
CA TRP A 263 -5.97 11.78 15.97
C TRP A 263 -5.80 12.46 17.34
N ALA A 264 -6.48 13.58 17.57
CA ALA A 264 -6.45 14.27 18.85
C ALA A 264 -7.02 13.41 19.97
N TYR A 265 -8.14 12.72 19.72
CA TYR A 265 -8.73 11.74 20.64
C TYR A 265 -7.76 10.60 20.94
N SER A 266 -7.20 9.97 19.91
CA SER A 266 -6.25 8.87 20.07
C SER A 266 -5.02 9.29 20.86
N LEU A 267 -4.48 10.49 20.60
CA LEU A 267 -3.30 10.99 21.31
C LEU A 267 -3.62 11.38 22.76
N LEU A 268 -4.61 12.24 22.98
CA LEU A 268 -4.86 12.88 24.27
C LEU A 268 -5.63 11.98 25.25
N ILE A 269 -6.50 11.10 24.75
CA ILE A 269 -7.38 10.27 25.58
C ILE A 269 -6.87 8.84 25.69
N ILE A 270 -6.25 8.30 24.64
CA ILE A 270 -5.78 6.90 24.62
C ILE A 270 -4.28 6.80 24.93
N ILE A 271 -3.43 7.44 24.12
CA ILE A 271 -1.98 7.23 24.16
C ILE A 271 -1.33 7.91 25.38
N ILE A 272 -1.52 9.23 25.53
CA ILE A 272 -0.86 9.99 26.61
C ILE A 272 -1.22 9.45 28.00
N PRO A 273 -2.52 9.28 28.35
CA PRO A 273 -2.89 8.86 29.69
C PRO A 273 -2.47 7.45 30.05
N ARG A 274 -2.21 6.57 29.08
CA ARG A 274 -1.84 5.17 29.34
C ARG A 274 -0.34 4.92 29.28
N TYR A 275 0.39 5.69 28.47
CA TYR A 275 1.80 5.45 28.22
C TYR A 275 2.72 6.43 28.96
N TYR A 276 2.21 7.60 29.34
CA TYR A 276 3.04 8.69 29.88
C TYR A 276 2.56 9.24 31.23
N LEU A 277 1.39 8.84 31.72
CA LEU A 277 0.83 9.20 33.03
C LEU A 277 0.53 7.93 33.83
#